data_AF-A0AAE4S9E5-F1
#
_entry.id   AF-A0AAE4S9E5-F1
#
_cell.length_a   1.000
_cell.length_b   1.000
_cell.length_c   1.000
_cell.angle_alpha   90.00
_cell.angle_beta   90.00
_cell.angle_gamma   90.00
#
_symmetry.space_group_name_H-M   'P 1'
#
loop_
_entity.id
_entity.type
_entity.pdbx_description
1 polymer ?
#
loop_
_entity_poly.entity_id
_entity_poly.type
_entity_poly.pdbx_seq_one_letter_code
_entity_poly.pdbx_strand_id
1 'polypeptide(L)'
;MWKMYDEIIAGIPAEYTVDDLINGCYNSFVRSGSGAGTAGLIPIDSRPELLRRELGMPLRELAEAVKSWNYVEASIGLAAINAYYNNPEVAASNGVELAASRITEDRKNDPFIMSQNRIKNKKVCVVGHFPHLEQLFAPVCDLSIVETTPGPEDYPEPATDYLIPEADFVFITCASIIYKTLPRYLKLSENAENVVIVGPSTPLAPALFEFGVDDISSFVIRDADHAKRIVQGLDMDRIYSTGQKVSWKREIL
;
A
#
# COMPACT_ATOMS: atom_id res chain seq x y z
N MET A 1 14.77 -12.38 4.05
CA MET A 1 14.33 -10.97 3.97
C MET A 1 13.41 -10.73 2.77
N TRP A 2 13.66 -11.33 1.60
CA TRP A 2 12.83 -11.15 0.40
C TRP A 2 11.58 -12.04 0.29
N LYS A 3 11.45 -13.06 1.15
CA LYS A 3 10.39 -14.08 1.09
C LYS A 3 8.98 -13.50 0.87
N MET A 4 8.62 -12.43 1.57
CA MET A 4 7.34 -11.74 1.40
C MET A 4 7.13 -11.23 -0.04
N TYR A 5 8.15 -10.57 -0.61
CA TYR A 5 8.12 -10.12 -1.99
C TYR A 5 8.08 -11.29 -2.96
N ASP A 6 8.88 -12.33 -2.71
CA ASP A 6 8.92 -13.53 -3.56
C ASP A 6 7.55 -14.22 -3.63
N GLU A 7 6.84 -14.35 -2.51
CA GLU A 7 5.51 -14.97 -2.46
C GLU A 7 4.44 -14.11 -3.14
N ILE A 8 4.47 -12.79 -2.94
CA ILE A 8 3.57 -11.86 -3.64
C ILE A 8 3.81 -11.92 -5.16
N ILE A 9 5.06 -11.93 -5.61
CA ILE A 9 5.35 -11.96 -7.06
C ILE A 9 5.00 -13.33 -7.65
N ALA A 10 5.31 -14.42 -6.95
CA ALA A 10 4.99 -15.77 -7.41
C ALA A 10 3.49 -16.01 -7.57
N GLY A 11 2.65 -15.30 -6.80
CA GLY A 11 1.19 -15.39 -6.89
C GLY A 11 0.56 -14.71 -8.11
N ILE A 12 1.31 -13.94 -8.91
CA ILE A 12 0.83 -13.31 -10.15
C ILE A 12 0.89 -14.34 -11.29
N PRO A 13 -0.21 -14.79 -11.92
CA PRO A 13 -0.18 -15.81 -12.98
C PRO A 13 0.59 -15.35 -14.23
N ALA A 14 1.12 -16.32 -15.00
CA ALA A 14 2.04 -16.05 -16.11
C ALA A 14 1.36 -15.45 -17.35
N GLU A 15 0.04 -15.58 -17.46
CA GLU A 15 -0.79 -15.07 -18.55
C GLU A 15 -1.03 -13.56 -18.49
N TYR A 16 -0.81 -12.93 -17.34
CA TYR A 16 -0.94 -11.47 -17.21
C TYR A 16 0.24 -10.77 -17.85
N THR A 17 -0.06 -9.76 -18.66
CA THR A 17 0.95 -8.96 -19.38
C THR A 17 0.77 -7.47 -19.10
N VAL A 18 1.80 -6.68 -19.39
CA VAL A 18 1.79 -5.22 -19.22
C VAL A 18 1.12 -4.56 -20.43
N ASP A 19 -0.14 -4.14 -20.30
CA ASP A 19 -0.89 -3.49 -21.40
C ASP A 19 -0.59 -1.99 -21.50
N ASP A 20 -0.33 -1.37 -20.35
CA ASP A 20 -0.04 0.05 -20.24
C ASP A 20 0.89 0.31 -19.05
N LEU A 21 1.76 1.30 -19.18
CA LEU A 21 2.71 1.69 -18.15
C LEU A 21 2.97 3.20 -18.24
N ILE A 22 2.79 3.88 -17.12
CA ILE A 22 3.04 5.32 -17.01
C ILE A 22 3.82 5.60 -15.75
N ASN A 23 4.88 6.38 -15.90
CA ASN A 23 5.61 6.95 -14.79
C ASN A 23 5.30 8.45 -14.72
N GLY A 24 4.36 8.81 -13.84
CA GLY A 24 3.93 10.20 -13.67
C GLY A 24 4.88 11.00 -12.78
N CYS A 25 4.42 12.15 -12.29
CA CYS A 25 5.19 12.96 -11.33
C CYS A 25 5.07 12.43 -9.88
N TYR A 26 3.90 11.88 -9.52
CA TYR A 26 3.60 11.46 -8.14
C TYR A 26 3.31 9.97 -8.01
N ASN A 27 2.96 9.29 -9.11
CA ASN A 27 2.63 7.88 -9.08
C ASN A 27 3.10 7.18 -10.36
N SER A 28 3.41 5.89 -10.24
CA SER A 28 3.45 4.95 -11.35
C SER A 28 2.07 4.33 -11.54
N PHE A 29 1.73 3.99 -12.78
CA PHE A 29 0.51 3.29 -13.17
C PHE A 29 0.87 2.12 -14.09
N VAL A 30 0.23 0.97 -13.85
CA VAL A 30 0.33 -0.21 -14.71
C VAL A 30 -1.08 -0.78 -14.93
N ARG A 31 -1.38 -1.20 -16.16
CA ARG A 31 -2.62 -1.89 -16.53
C ARG A 31 -2.33 -3.31 -17.01
N SER A 32 -3.20 -4.25 -16.64
CA SER A 32 -3.21 -5.63 -17.14
C SER A 32 -4.64 -6.15 -17.23
N GLY A 33 -5.13 -6.35 -18.45
CA GLY A 33 -6.53 -6.65 -18.77
C GLY A 33 -7.50 -5.60 -18.19
N SER A 34 -8.40 -6.09 -17.35
CA SER A 34 -9.38 -5.28 -16.59
C SER A 34 -8.79 -4.66 -15.32
N GLY A 35 -7.59 -5.07 -14.91
CA GLY A 35 -6.92 -4.61 -13.69
C GLY A 35 -6.02 -3.41 -13.93
N ALA A 36 -5.92 -2.55 -12.91
CA ALA A 36 -5.02 -1.42 -12.91
C ALA A 36 -4.45 -1.22 -11.49
N GLY A 37 -3.17 -0.87 -11.42
CA GLY A 37 -2.46 -0.63 -10.18
C GLY A 37 -1.72 0.69 -10.21
N THR A 38 -1.63 1.34 -9.05
CA THR A 38 -0.83 2.55 -8.86
C THR A 38 0.09 2.42 -7.66
N ALA A 39 1.23 3.09 -7.73
CA ALA A 39 2.18 3.20 -6.63
C ALA A 39 2.72 4.62 -6.51
N GLY A 40 2.78 5.16 -5.29
CA GLY A 40 3.40 6.46 -5.04
C GLY A 40 4.87 6.47 -5.47
N LEU A 41 5.31 7.57 -6.08
CA LEU A 41 6.71 7.76 -6.45
C LEU A 41 7.49 8.40 -5.32
N ILE A 42 8.68 7.87 -5.08
CA ILE A 42 9.67 8.46 -4.18
C ILE A 42 10.78 9.03 -5.08
N PRO A 43 10.84 10.36 -5.26
CA PRO A 43 11.77 11.01 -6.20
C PRO A 43 13.18 11.13 -5.60
N ILE A 44 13.70 10.03 -5.05
CA ILE A 44 15.07 9.93 -4.55
C ILE A 44 15.87 9.12 -5.56
N ASP A 45 16.80 9.78 -6.23
CA ASP A 45 17.70 9.17 -7.20
C ASP A 45 19.04 8.83 -6.55
N SER A 46 19.09 7.71 -5.81
CA SER A 46 20.30 7.22 -5.16
C SER A 46 20.97 6.07 -5.93
N ARG A 47 20.27 5.47 -6.90
CA ARG A 47 20.70 4.29 -7.67
C ARG A 47 20.20 4.41 -9.12
N PRO A 48 21.02 4.07 -10.12
CA PRO A 48 20.63 4.16 -11.52
C PRO A 48 19.50 3.19 -11.86
N GLU A 49 18.70 3.55 -12.86
CA GLU A 49 17.70 2.68 -13.47
C GLU A 49 18.39 1.60 -14.33
N LEU A 50 17.98 0.34 -14.16
CA LEU A 50 18.43 -0.86 -14.85
C LEU A 50 17.28 -1.69 -15.46
N LEU A 51 16.04 -1.42 -15.06
CA LEU A 51 14.84 -2.14 -15.47
C LEU A 51 14.54 -1.85 -16.94
N ARG A 52 14.58 -2.90 -17.76
CA ARG A 52 13.98 -2.85 -19.09
C ARG A 52 12.47 -2.99 -18.96
N ARG A 53 11.73 -2.08 -19.58
CA ARG A 53 10.26 -2.03 -19.55
C ARG A 53 9.75 -2.10 -20.98
N GLU A 54 8.85 -3.03 -21.26
CA GLU A 54 8.27 -3.21 -22.59
C GLU A 54 6.79 -3.60 -22.44
N LEU A 55 5.91 -2.98 -23.24
CA LEU A 55 4.51 -3.40 -23.27
C LEU A 55 4.42 -4.84 -23.82
N GLY A 56 3.49 -5.61 -23.29
CA GLY A 56 3.32 -7.03 -23.60
C GLY A 56 4.26 -7.98 -22.85
N MET A 57 5.23 -7.47 -22.07
CA MET A 57 6.05 -8.34 -21.22
C MET A 57 5.20 -8.97 -20.10
N PRO A 58 5.60 -10.12 -19.53
CA PRO A 58 4.89 -10.72 -18.41
C PRO A 58 4.80 -9.75 -17.21
N LEU A 59 3.60 -9.61 -16.65
CA LEU A 59 3.36 -8.71 -15.51
C LEU A 59 4.20 -9.13 -14.29
N ARG A 60 4.38 -10.44 -14.10
CA ARG A 60 5.24 -11.01 -13.06
C ARG A 60 6.70 -10.56 -13.18
N GLU A 61 7.22 -10.47 -14.41
CA GLU A 61 8.60 -9.99 -14.63
C GLU A 61 8.73 -8.51 -14.30
N LEU A 62 7.71 -7.69 -14.63
CA LEU A 62 7.70 -6.28 -14.23
C LEU A 62 7.58 -6.13 -12.71
N ALA A 63 6.81 -6.99 -12.04
CA ALA A 63 6.63 -6.98 -10.59
C ALA A 63 7.93 -7.21 -9.81
N GLU A 64 8.90 -7.95 -10.35
CA GLU A 64 10.24 -8.12 -9.75
C GLU A 64 10.96 -6.78 -9.49
N ALA A 65 10.62 -5.74 -10.26
CA ALA A 65 11.17 -4.39 -10.07
C ALA A 65 10.91 -3.84 -8.67
N VAL A 66 9.91 -4.33 -7.93
CA VAL A 66 9.61 -3.92 -6.54
C VAL A 66 10.84 -4.09 -5.62
N LYS A 67 11.71 -5.06 -5.94
CA LYS A 67 12.94 -5.35 -5.17
C LYS A 67 14.09 -4.42 -5.53
N SER A 68 13.97 -3.58 -6.56
CA SER A 68 15.02 -2.65 -6.98
C SER A 68 15.32 -1.60 -5.91
N TRP A 69 16.59 -1.24 -5.74
CA TRP A 69 17.00 -0.12 -4.90
C TRP A 69 16.88 1.25 -5.59
N ASN A 70 16.52 1.28 -6.87
CA ASN A 70 15.97 2.48 -7.49
C ASN A 70 14.47 2.55 -7.14
N TYR A 71 14.05 3.59 -6.41
CA TYR A 71 12.67 3.65 -5.92
C TYR A 71 11.63 3.95 -6.99
N VAL A 72 12.02 4.54 -8.13
CA VAL A 72 11.12 4.69 -9.29
C VAL A 72 10.79 3.32 -9.87
N GLU A 73 11.79 2.47 -10.06
CA GLU A 73 11.58 1.07 -10.49
C GLU A 73 10.75 0.28 -9.48
N ALA A 74 11.04 0.44 -8.19
CA ALA A 74 10.28 -0.24 -7.16
C ALA A 74 8.82 0.19 -7.10
N SER A 75 8.54 1.47 -7.37
CA SER A 75 7.18 1.98 -7.53
C SER A 75 6.49 1.33 -8.73
N ILE A 76 7.18 1.19 -9.86
CA ILE A 76 6.63 0.50 -11.05
C ILE A 76 6.33 -0.96 -10.75
N GLY A 77 7.24 -1.68 -10.09
CA GLY A 77 7.01 -3.06 -9.68
C GLY A 77 5.82 -3.19 -8.73
N LEU A 78 5.66 -2.27 -7.77
CA LEU A 78 4.49 -2.25 -6.90
C LEU A 78 3.19 -1.94 -7.66
N ALA A 79 3.23 -1.02 -8.63
CA ALA A 79 2.08 -0.76 -9.50
C ALA A 79 1.71 -2.00 -10.33
N ALA A 80 2.70 -2.77 -10.81
CA ALA A 80 2.48 -4.03 -11.50
C ALA A 80 1.85 -5.11 -10.60
N ILE A 81 2.33 -5.24 -9.35
CA ILE A 81 1.72 -6.11 -8.34
C ILE A 81 0.24 -5.74 -8.13
N ASN A 82 -0.04 -4.44 -7.96
CA ASN A 82 -1.40 -3.96 -7.73
C ASN A 82 -2.30 -4.11 -8.97
N ALA A 83 -1.76 -4.08 -10.19
CA ALA A 83 -2.53 -4.33 -11.40
C ALA A 83 -3.17 -5.73 -11.41
N TYR A 84 -2.52 -6.70 -10.75
CA TYR A 84 -3.09 -8.04 -10.52
C TYR A 84 -3.94 -8.11 -9.26
N TYR A 85 -3.35 -7.90 -8.07
CA TYR A 85 -4.04 -8.15 -6.81
C TYR A 85 -5.22 -7.20 -6.56
N ASN A 86 -5.14 -5.97 -7.05
CA ASN A 86 -6.19 -4.97 -6.92
C ASN A 86 -7.10 -4.93 -8.15
N ASN A 87 -6.97 -5.87 -9.09
CA ASN A 87 -7.99 -6.12 -10.10
C ASN A 87 -9.31 -6.43 -9.38
N PRO A 88 -10.43 -5.78 -9.73
CA PRO A 88 -11.72 -6.01 -9.07
C PRO A 88 -12.16 -7.49 -9.01
N GLU A 89 -11.89 -8.26 -10.06
CA GLU A 89 -12.26 -9.68 -10.13
C GLU A 89 -11.37 -10.54 -9.22
N VAL A 90 -10.06 -10.27 -9.24
CA VAL A 90 -9.08 -10.96 -8.38
C VAL A 90 -9.35 -10.64 -6.91
N ALA A 91 -9.52 -9.36 -6.56
CA ALA A 91 -9.84 -8.92 -5.21
C ALA A 91 -11.14 -9.58 -4.69
N ALA A 92 -12.21 -9.58 -5.49
CA ALA A 92 -13.46 -10.23 -5.12
C ALA A 92 -13.31 -11.74 -4.94
N SER A 93 -12.52 -12.41 -5.79
CA SER A 93 -12.24 -13.85 -5.68
C SER A 93 -11.46 -14.21 -4.41
N ASN A 94 -10.66 -13.28 -3.89
CA ASN A 94 -9.97 -13.39 -2.60
C ASN A 94 -10.85 -13.03 -1.39
N GLY A 95 -12.14 -12.73 -1.60
CA GLY A 95 -13.06 -12.38 -0.52
C GLY A 95 -13.04 -10.90 -0.12
N VAL A 96 -12.42 -10.02 -0.91
CA VAL A 96 -12.51 -8.58 -0.66
C VAL A 96 -13.90 -8.08 -1.03
N GLU A 97 -14.61 -7.51 -0.07
CA GLU A 97 -15.92 -6.91 -0.32
C GLU A 97 -15.79 -5.62 -1.11
N LEU A 98 -16.42 -5.59 -2.29
CA LEU A 98 -16.44 -4.44 -3.17
C LEU A 98 -17.87 -3.90 -3.28
N ALA A 99 -18.05 -2.59 -3.07
CA ALA A 99 -19.37 -1.99 -3.20
C ALA A 99 -19.86 -2.04 -4.66
N ALA A 100 -21.18 -2.09 -4.83
CA ALA A 100 -21.83 -2.01 -6.14
C ALA A 100 -21.67 -0.62 -6.78
N SER A 101 -21.55 0.44 -5.96
CA SER A 101 -21.26 1.79 -6.43
C SER A 101 -19.79 1.93 -6.81
N ARG A 102 -19.52 2.64 -7.91
CA ARG A 102 -18.15 2.95 -8.37
C ARG A 102 -17.44 3.96 -7.46
N ILE A 103 -18.20 4.75 -6.71
CA ILE A 103 -17.71 5.76 -5.77
C ILE A 103 -18.42 5.51 -4.44
N THR A 104 -17.66 5.24 -3.38
CA THR A 104 -18.19 5.07 -2.02
C THR A 104 -17.84 6.28 -1.17
N GLU A 105 -18.64 6.55 -0.14
CA GLU A 105 -18.26 7.53 0.88
C GLU A 105 -16.97 7.07 1.56
N ASP A 106 -15.92 7.88 1.44
CA ASP A 106 -14.55 7.62 1.91
C ASP A 106 -14.42 7.20 3.38
N ARG A 107 -15.44 7.50 4.21
CA ARG A 107 -15.38 7.30 5.67
C ARG A 107 -15.65 5.86 6.12
N LYS A 108 -16.42 5.07 5.36
CA LYS A 108 -16.83 3.72 5.81
C LYS A 108 -15.66 2.75 5.89
N ASN A 109 -14.69 2.90 4.99
CA ASN A 109 -13.52 2.01 4.88
C ASN A 109 -12.22 2.75 5.27
N ASP A 110 -12.33 3.86 6.00
CA ASP A 110 -11.15 4.57 6.49
C ASP A 110 -10.57 3.81 7.70
N PRO A 111 -9.32 3.33 7.63
CA PRO A 111 -8.76 2.44 8.65
C PRO A 111 -8.62 3.13 10.00
N PHE A 112 -8.43 4.45 9.99
CA PHE A 112 -8.28 5.22 11.22
C PHE A 112 -9.63 5.38 11.91
N ILE A 113 -10.67 5.76 11.16
CA ILE A 113 -12.04 5.86 11.70
C ILE A 113 -12.51 4.51 12.26
N MET A 114 -12.29 3.42 11.52
CA MET A 114 -12.71 2.06 11.91
C MET A 114 -12.03 1.56 13.20
N SER A 115 -10.83 2.08 13.50
CA SER A 115 -10.01 1.60 14.62
C SER A 115 -10.19 2.39 15.92
N GLN A 116 -10.80 3.58 15.89
CA GLN A 116 -10.91 4.49 17.04
C GLN A 116 -11.36 3.84 18.35
N ASN A 117 -12.37 2.98 18.29
CA ASN A 117 -12.88 2.30 19.50
C ASN A 117 -11.89 1.26 20.03
N ARG A 118 -11.15 0.59 19.16
CA ARG A 118 -10.20 -0.48 19.52
C ARG A 118 -8.90 0.07 20.12
N ILE A 119 -8.47 1.25 19.66
CA ILE A 119 -7.22 1.87 20.10
C ILE A 119 -7.35 2.67 21.41
N LYS A 120 -8.54 2.74 22.02
CA LYS A 120 -8.77 3.59 23.18
C LYS A 120 -7.89 3.16 24.36
N ASN A 121 -7.12 4.09 24.91
CA ASN A 121 -6.11 3.87 25.97
C ASN A 121 -5.02 2.86 25.59
N LYS A 122 -4.73 2.67 24.30
CA LYS A 122 -3.67 1.81 23.79
C LYS A 122 -2.46 2.62 23.36
N LYS A 123 -1.30 1.96 23.26
CA LYS A 123 -0.11 2.50 22.58
C LYS A 123 -0.24 2.25 21.09
N VAL A 124 -0.21 3.32 20.30
CA VAL A 124 -0.38 3.26 18.85
C VAL A 124 0.84 3.85 18.17
N CYS A 125 1.51 3.05 17.34
CA CYS A 125 2.59 3.52 16.48
C CYS A 125 2.11 3.60 15.04
N VAL A 126 2.25 4.76 14.41
CA VAL A 126 1.94 4.96 12.99
C VAL A 126 3.23 5.29 12.25
N VAL A 127 3.61 4.45 11.30
CA VAL A 127 4.73 4.67 10.38
C VAL A 127 4.17 5.29 9.10
N GLY A 128 4.44 6.58 8.90
CA GLY A 128 3.83 7.41 7.88
C GLY A 128 2.91 8.48 8.50
N HIS A 129 2.97 9.71 8.00
CA HIS A 129 2.13 10.81 8.48
C HIS A 129 0.90 10.95 7.57
N PHE A 130 -0.27 10.65 8.13
CA PHE A 130 -1.54 10.71 7.42
C PHE A 130 -2.32 11.99 7.78
N PRO A 131 -3.01 12.63 6.82
CA PRO A 131 -3.74 13.86 7.10
C PRO A 131 -4.76 13.71 8.24
N HIS A 132 -4.71 14.64 9.20
CA HIS A 132 -5.64 14.74 10.33
C HIS A 132 -5.58 13.60 11.36
N LEU A 133 -4.55 12.74 11.31
CA LEU A 133 -4.42 11.58 12.19
C LEU A 133 -4.33 11.98 13.67
N GLU A 134 -3.57 13.02 13.98
CA GLU A 134 -3.35 13.51 15.35
C GLU A 134 -4.65 13.99 15.98
N GLN A 135 -5.47 14.69 15.20
CA GLN A 135 -6.81 15.15 15.65
C GLN A 135 -7.73 13.97 15.96
N LEU A 136 -7.53 12.85 15.27
CA LEU A 136 -8.36 11.66 15.37
C LEU A 136 -7.93 10.73 16.50
N PHE A 137 -6.62 10.51 16.65
CA PHE A 137 -6.05 9.47 17.50
C PHE A 137 -5.50 10.00 18.82
N ALA A 138 -4.81 11.14 18.82
CA ALA A 138 -4.19 11.68 20.04
C ALA A 138 -5.18 11.90 21.21
N PRO A 139 -6.47 12.25 20.98
CA PRO A 139 -7.43 12.37 22.07
C PRO A 139 -7.85 11.04 22.73
N VAL A 140 -7.57 9.90 22.09
CA VAL A 140 -8.10 8.59 22.52
C VAL A 140 -7.02 7.54 22.83
N CYS A 141 -5.78 7.72 22.37
CA CYS A 141 -4.69 6.77 22.55
C CYS A 141 -3.35 7.47 22.84
N ASP A 142 -2.33 6.69 23.24
CA ASP A 142 -0.93 7.13 23.30
C ASP A 142 -0.33 7.00 21.89
N LEU A 143 -0.24 8.11 21.16
CA LEU A 143 0.08 8.15 19.74
C LEU A 143 1.55 8.50 19.50
N SER A 144 2.25 7.66 18.75
CA SER A 144 3.55 7.96 18.16
C SER A 144 3.47 7.91 16.64
N ILE A 145 3.85 8.99 15.97
CA ILE A 145 3.96 9.03 14.50
C ILE A 145 5.44 9.03 14.12
N VAL A 146 5.83 8.14 13.22
CA VAL A 146 7.20 8.02 12.71
C VAL A 146 7.23 8.36 11.24
N GLU A 147 8.11 9.26 10.84
CA GLU A 147 8.30 9.64 9.44
C GLU A 147 9.77 9.69 9.01
N THR A 148 9.98 9.54 7.71
CA THR A 148 11.29 9.68 7.06
C THR A 148 11.76 11.13 7.04
N THR A 149 10.83 12.06 6.83
CA THR A 149 11.03 13.50 6.95
C THR A 149 10.06 14.02 8.02
N PRO A 150 10.39 13.86 9.31
CA PRO A 150 9.47 14.11 10.40
C PRO A 150 9.04 15.59 10.45
N GLY A 151 7.75 15.83 10.65
CA GLY A 151 7.22 17.15 11.00
C GLY A 151 7.45 17.49 12.47
N PRO A 152 6.91 18.63 12.93
CA PRO A 152 6.84 18.93 14.36
C PRO A 152 6.09 17.82 15.11
N GLU A 153 6.63 17.35 16.24
CA GLU A 153 6.09 16.26 17.07
C GLU A 153 6.16 14.83 16.48
N ASP A 154 6.67 14.66 15.26
CA ASP A 154 6.93 13.33 14.68
C ASP A 154 8.30 12.79 15.12
N TYR A 155 8.41 11.46 15.19
CA TYR A 155 9.66 10.76 15.43
C TYR A 155 10.38 10.44 14.11
N PRO A 156 11.72 10.41 14.08
CA PRO A 156 12.48 10.00 12.90
C PRO A 156 12.44 8.46 12.71
N GLU A 157 12.63 7.99 11.49
CA GLU A 157 12.59 6.55 11.13
C GLU A 157 13.33 5.59 12.09
N PRO A 158 14.55 5.88 12.61
CA PRO A 158 15.22 4.97 13.56
C PRO A 158 14.46 4.72 14.86
N ALA A 159 13.49 5.57 15.22
CA ALA A 159 12.64 5.37 16.40
C ALA A 159 11.71 4.16 16.25
N THR A 160 11.48 3.66 15.02
CA THR A 160 10.69 2.43 14.80
C THR A 160 11.18 1.24 15.61
N ASP A 161 12.49 1.09 15.80
CA ASP A 161 13.08 0.00 16.60
C ASP A 161 12.75 0.06 18.09
N TYR A 162 12.32 1.22 18.58
CA TYR A 162 12.00 1.46 19.99
C TYR A 162 10.50 1.57 20.23
N LEU A 163 9.77 2.12 19.25
CA LEU A 163 8.35 2.42 19.38
C LEU A 163 7.46 1.25 18.93
N ILE A 164 7.80 0.58 17.82
CA ILE A 164 6.98 -0.52 17.29
C ILE A 164 6.89 -1.70 18.28
N PRO A 165 7.99 -2.18 18.91
CA PRO A 165 7.91 -3.32 19.83
C PRO A 165 7.06 -3.06 21.08
N GLU A 166 6.83 -1.79 21.42
CA GLU A 166 6.04 -1.36 22.57
C GLU A 166 4.58 -1.04 22.24
N ALA A 167 4.20 -1.07 20.95
CA ALA A 167 2.88 -0.66 20.49
C ALA A 167 1.88 -1.83 20.53
N ASP A 168 0.65 -1.53 20.98
CA ASP A 168 -0.47 -2.46 20.89
C ASP A 168 -1.05 -2.48 19.46
N PHE A 169 -1.03 -1.34 18.77
CA PHE A 169 -1.52 -1.20 17.39
C PHE A 169 -0.46 -0.53 16.52
N VAL A 170 -0.24 -1.09 15.32
CA VAL A 170 0.74 -0.57 14.36
C VAL A 170 0.07 -0.31 13.03
N PHE A 171 0.16 0.93 12.54
CA PHE A 171 -0.29 1.32 11.20
C PHE A 171 0.93 1.64 10.35
N ILE A 172 1.05 1.01 9.18
CA ILE A 172 2.25 1.10 8.34
C ILE A 172 1.85 1.58 6.95
N THR A 173 2.43 2.69 6.49
CA THR A 173 2.27 3.16 5.11
C THR A 173 2.74 2.11 4.09
N CYS A 174 2.00 1.96 2.99
CA CYS A 174 2.38 1.10 1.87
C CYS A 174 3.70 1.52 1.20
N ALA A 175 4.17 2.76 1.41
CA ALA A 175 5.47 3.21 0.92
C ALA A 175 6.63 2.38 1.51
N SER A 176 6.46 1.75 2.68
CA SER A 176 7.43 0.83 3.28
C SER A 176 7.76 -0.38 2.39
N ILE A 177 6.88 -0.75 1.46
CA ILE A 177 7.12 -1.77 0.43
C ILE A 177 8.16 -1.27 -0.59
N ILE A 178 8.06 0.01 -0.98
CA ILE A 178 9.01 0.63 -1.91
C ILE A 178 10.36 0.86 -1.22
N TYR A 179 10.36 1.27 0.04
CA TYR A 179 11.59 1.45 0.83
C TYR A 179 12.26 0.14 1.27
N LYS A 180 11.59 -1.00 1.11
CA LYS A 180 12.03 -2.32 1.61
C LYS A 180 12.10 -2.42 3.13
N THR A 181 11.41 -1.53 3.84
CA THR A 181 11.38 -1.49 5.31
C THR A 181 10.25 -2.34 5.89
N LEU A 182 9.20 -2.66 5.11
CA LEU A 182 8.05 -3.43 5.59
C LEU A 182 8.42 -4.75 6.29
N PRO A 183 9.31 -5.64 5.76
CA PRO A 183 9.63 -6.89 6.45
C PRO A 183 10.21 -6.69 7.86
N ARG A 184 10.96 -5.60 8.08
CA ARG A 184 11.49 -5.24 9.39
C ARG A 184 10.36 -4.77 10.31
N TYR A 185 9.50 -3.88 9.82
CA TYR A 185 8.38 -3.36 10.63
C TYR A 185 7.42 -4.46 11.04
N LEU A 186 7.11 -5.41 10.15
CA LEU A 186 6.31 -6.59 10.51
C LEU A 186 6.98 -7.44 11.59
N LYS A 187 8.32 -7.63 11.50
CA LYS A 187 9.06 -8.36 12.53
C LYS A 187 9.06 -7.65 13.89
N LEU A 188 9.20 -6.32 13.91
CA LEU A 188 9.13 -5.52 15.13
C LEU A 188 7.71 -5.53 15.73
N SER A 189 6.69 -5.69 14.90
CA SER A 189 5.28 -5.67 15.31
C SER A 189 4.76 -7.04 15.79
N GLU A 190 5.62 -8.03 16.01
CA GLU A 190 5.20 -9.42 16.29
C GLU A 190 4.35 -9.58 17.58
N ASN A 191 4.44 -8.61 18.48
CA ASN A 191 3.67 -8.58 19.73
C ASN A 191 2.46 -7.62 19.69
N ALA A 192 2.24 -6.91 18.58
CA ALA A 192 1.10 -6.01 18.46
C ALA A 192 -0.21 -6.80 18.40
N GLU A 193 -1.28 -6.25 18.97
CA GLU A 193 -2.64 -6.79 18.86
C GLU A 193 -3.21 -6.63 17.45
N ASN A 194 -2.72 -5.64 16.70
CA ASN A 194 -3.17 -5.40 15.34
C ASN A 194 -2.13 -4.65 14.49
N VAL A 195 -1.82 -5.21 13.33
CA VAL A 195 -0.95 -4.60 12.32
C VAL A 195 -1.75 -4.30 11.05
N VAL A 196 -1.80 -3.02 10.67
CA VAL A 196 -2.55 -2.52 9.51
C VAL A 196 -1.61 -1.93 8.48
N ILE A 197 -1.65 -2.39 7.23
CA ILE A 197 -0.98 -1.70 6.13
C ILE A 197 -1.97 -0.74 5.48
N VAL A 198 -1.58 0.53 5.31
CA VAL A 198 -2.45 1.61 4.86
C VAL A 198 -1.91 2.29 3.62
N GLY A 199 -2.76 2.42 2.61
CA GLY A 199 -2.53 3.32 1.48
C GLY A 199 -3.05 2.79 0.15
N PRO A 200 -3.20 3.65 -0.86
CA PRO A 200 -3.76 3.25 -2.14
C PRO A 200 -2.87 2.30 -2.94
N SER A 201 -1.59 2.16 -2.53
CA SER A 201 -0.62 1.26 -3.16
C SER A 201 -0.42 -0.04 -2.37
N THR A 202 -1.23 -0.33 -1.36
CA THR A 202 -1.15 -1.60 -0.63
C THR A 202 -1.69 -2.74 -1.49
N PRO A 203 -0.94 -3.81 -1.75
CA PRO A 203 -1.46 -4.97 -2.47
C PRO A 203 -2.56 -5.67 -1.69
N LEU A 204 -3.68 -6.01 -2.35
CA LEU A 204 -4.67 -6.95 -1.83
C LEU A 204 -4.17 -8.40 -1.99
N ALA A 205 -2.96 -8.67 -1.50
CA ALA A 205 -2.29 -9.95 -1.61
C ALA A 205 -2.48 -10.78 -0.33
N PRO A 206 -3.14 -11.95 -0.38
CA PRO A 206 -3.38 -12.77 0.81
C PRO A 206 -2.09 -13.19 1.53
N ALA A 207 -0.98 -13.31 0.80
CA ALA A 207 0.32 -13.64 1.36
C ALA A 207 0.74 -12.69 2.49
N LEU A 208 0.31 -11.42 2.48
CA LEU A 208 0.63 -10.46 3.55
C LEU A 208 0.16 -10.94 4.94
N PHE A 209 -0.96 -11.66 5.02
CA PHE A 209 -1.46 -12.20 6.29
C PHE A 209 -0.52 -13.28 6.88
N GLU A 210 0.23 -13.99 6.03
CA GLU A 210 1.25 -14.96 6.46
C GLU A 210 2.52 -14.31 7.02
N PHE A 211 2.67 -12.99 6.83
CA PHE A 211 3.79 -12.19 7.35
C PHE A 211 3.42 -11.29 8.54
N GLY A 212 2.28 -11.55 9.21
CA GLY A 212 1.91 -10.85 10.44
C GLY A 212 1.13 -9.54 10.21
N VAL A 213 0.53 -9.38 9.03
CA VAL A 213 -0.48 -8.33 8.79
C VAL A 213 -1.84 -8.86 9.24
N ASP A 214 -2.66 -7.99 9.85
CA ASP A 214 -4.03 -8.33 10.26
C ASP A 214 -5.10 -7.63 9.42
N ASP A 215 -4.81 -6.42 8.94
CA ASP A 215 -5.73 -5.62 8.11
C ASP A 215 -4.97 -4.95 6.96
N ILE A 216 -5.53 -5.08 5.77
CA ILE A 216 -5.06 -4.46 4.55
C ILE A 216 -6.04 -3.35 4.18
N SER A 217 -5.66 -2.10 4.42
CA SER A 217 -6.39 -0.92 3.97
C SER A 217 -5.79 -0.43 2.64
N SER A 218 -6.55 -0.66 1.57
CA SER A 218 -6.11 -0.52 0.19
C SER A 218 -7.12 0.25 -0.67
N PHE A 219 -6.89 0.29 -1.98
CA PHE A 219 -7.70 0.96 -2.96
C PHE A 219 -7.85 0.10 -4.22
N VAL A 220 -9.07 0.02 -4.75
CA VAL A 220 -9.38 -0.66 -6.00
C VAL A 220 -9.81 0.37 -7.04
N ILE A 221 -9.04 0.48 -8.13
CA ILE A 221 -9.36 1.34 -9.26
C ILE A 221 -10.58 0.77 -10.00
N ARG A 222 -11.59 1.61 -10.21
CA ARG A 222 -12.83 1.28 -10.96
C ARG A 222 -12.90 1.97 -12.32
N ASP A 223 -12.14 3.05 -12.49
CA ASP A 223 -11.97 3.80 -13.73
C ASP A 223 -10.48 3.91 -14.06
N ALA A 224 -9.96 2.91 -14.78
CA ALA A 224 -8.56 2.84 -15.15
C ALA A 224 -8.15 3.96 -16.12
N ASP A 225 -9.06 4.40 -16.99
CA ASP A 225 -8.76 5.45 -17.96
C ASP A 225 -8.67 6.82 -17.27
N HIS A 226 -9.53 7.10 -16.29
CA HIS A 226 -9.41 8.30 -15.45
C HIS A 226 -8.14 8.25 -14.59
N ALA A 227 -7.84 7.11 -13.95
CA ALA A 227 -6.59 6.94 -13.19
C ALA A 227 -5.35 7.20 -14.03
N LYS A 228 -5.34 6.66 -15.26
CA LYS A 228 -4.29 6.89 -16.25
C LYS A 228 -4.10 8.39 -16.52
N ARG A 229 -5.19 9.13 -16.79
CA ARG A 229 -5.14 10.57 -17.09
C ARG A 229 -4.63 11.41 -15.92
N ILE A 230 -5.03 11.08 -14.69
CA ILE A 230 -4.49 11.73 -13.47
C ILE A 230 -2.98 11.50 -13.38
N VAL A 231 -2.52 10.26 -13.57
CA VAL A 231 -1.10 9.91 -13.46
C VAL A 231 -0.27 10.59 -14.58
N GLN A 232 -0.85 10.79 -15.76
CA GLN A 232 -0.25 11.57 -16.86
C GLN A 232 -0.20 13.07 -16.59
N GLY A 233 -0.84 13.57 -15.53
CA GLY A 233 -1.00 15.01 -15.27
C GLY A 233 -1.99 15.70 -16.22
N LEU A 234 -2.84 14.94 -16.90
CA LEU A 234 -3.87 15.49 -17.80
C LEU A 234 -5.12 15.96 -17.03
N ASP A 235 -5.40 15.34 -15.88
CA ASP A 235 -6.50 15.71 -14.99
C ASP A 235 -5.95 16.03 -13.58
N MET A 236 -6.41 17.14 -13.00
CA MET A 236 -6.00 17.61 -11.67
C MET A 236 -6.99 17.11 -10.61
N ASP A 237 -6.97 15.81 -10.35
CA ASP A 237 -7.83 15.17 -9.35
C ASP A 237 -7.01 14.21 -8.45
N ARG A 238 -7.60 13.73 -7.36
CA ARG A 238 -6.99 12.74 -6.48
C ARG A 238 -7.24 11.35 -7.02
N ILE A 239 -6.27 10.44 -6.87
CA ILE A 239 -6.45 9.04 -7.30
C ILE A 239 -7.67 8.37 -6.66
N TYR A 240 -8.09 8.82 -5.48
CA TYR A 240 -9.28 8.31 -4.81
C TYR A 240 -10.59 8.51 -5.59
N SER A 241 -10.65 9.47 -6.53
CA SER A 241 -11.85 9.68 -7.36
C SER A 241 -12.08 8.61 -8.42
N THR A 242 -11.09 7.75 -8.67
CA THR A 242 -11.12 6.75 -9.75
C THR A 242 -11.56 5.38 -9.28
N GLY A 243 -11.99 5.24 -8.04
CA GLY A 243 -12.26 3.95 -7.43
C GLY A 243 -12.78 4.04 -6.01
N GLN A 244 -12.44 3.03 -5.21
CA GLN A 244 -12.94 2.91 -3.84
C GLN A 244 -11.85 2.44 -2.89
N LYS A 245 -11.86 2.98 -1.66
CA LYS A 245 -11.11 2.42 -0.54
C LYS A 245 -11.71 1.08 -0.13
N VAL A 246 -10.86 0.12 0.24
CA VAL A 246 -11.26 -1.19 0.74
C VAL A 246 -10.47 -1.51 2.01
N SER A 247 -11.08 -2.24 2.93
CA SER A 247 -10.40 -2.86 4.08
C SER A 247 -10.61 -4.35 3.98
N TRP A 248 -9.53 -5.11 4.10
CA TRP A 248 -9.56 -6.56 4.03
C TRP A 248 -8.83 -7.13 5.24
N LYS A 249 -9.58 -7.80 6.11
CA LYS A 249 -9.09 -8.30 7.39
C LYS A 249 -8.81 -9.78 7.29
N ARG A 250 -7.81 -10.23 8.03
CA ARG A 250 -7.54 -11.66 8.23
C ARG A 250 -8.76 -12.32 8.86
N GLU A 251 -9.27 -13.38 8.24
CA GLU A 251 -10.26 -14.23 8.87
C GLU A 251 -9.61 -15.00 10.02
N ILE A 252 -10.11 -14.82 11.24
CA ILE A 252 -9.73 -15.65 12.39
C ILE A 252 -10.65 -16.86 12.36
N LEU A 253 -10.12 -18.01 11.91
CA LEU A 253 -10.78 -19.31 12.01
C LEU A 253 -10.82 -19.81 13.46
#